data_AF-A0A2V8EFD6-F1
#
_entry.id   AF-A0A2V8EFD6-F1
#
_cell.length_a   1.000
_cell.length_b   1.000
_cell.length_c   1.000
_cell.angle_alpha   90.00
_cell.angle_beta   90.00
_cell.angle_gamma   90.00
#
_symmetry.space_group_name_H-M   'P 1'
#
loop_
_entity.id
_entity.type
_entity.pdbx_description
1 polymer ?
#
loop_
_entity_poly.entity_id
_entity_poly.type
_entity_poly.pdbx_seq_one_letter_code
_entity_poly.pdbx_strand_id
1 'polypeptide(L)'
;MSIVKMLVAVSLAGLLASACGAAPAAAESRTAQVARGAVTQTVAVSGSVSSAGTVKLNPATNGKVAQLFVTVGQPVTAGQALAALDPSDLQAAVTTAQNNVAAAQTNYEKALAGVSDAGSSYSQTQQSTANDIASAQAALAKLKANYAAAKANFSSLYGSLINDLATYVSQISVAQQQVVTAQNHLAFSNQISDNKAAQGSMNQASAALGNAQSYVVGVYQTAEADYIAAVNQILNAEAAFDAAIAANADTTAAGTQMATAQVAYVTAVSRLTSGIDAPNGQLGSALSSATSAQNSLSTVNAKVDTTLDAARADVAALLVTLTGEQQLAAYAKGKITQAGTTLSTATDAVSGSYVTAIANVTSAQIRAAQSLQSAQTSVNNQPANVQSAQNALNNAQTALATAQANLDNAVIKATVAGIVTTVSAQVGENVTSNSTTGFIVIANTGSMALHGTTGEADVVKLKIGQVATVTVDAVGTAKMTGRVTSLDPVATIAQGVPVYGVDVTIDLPSQTVKPGMSGTANVIIASSPNALTVPNLAVKTASGRRYLTVMKDGQPVDTDVTFGISNDTVTEVLTGVQEGDVVVLPQPRATASGAGGGRGVQIGGGGGAPQQIVTR
;
A
#
# COMPACT_ATOMS: atom_id res chain seq x y z
N MET A 1 41.86 -84.21 65.86
CA MET A 1 42.79 -83.32 66.59
C MET A 1 42.09 -82.88 67.87
N SER A 2 42.58 -83.21 69.06
CA SER A 2 43.89 -82.87 69.68
C SER A 2 43.79 -81.52 70.41
N ILE A 3 43.82 -81.44 71.75
CA ILE A 3 44.93 -81.70 72.71
C ILE A 3 45.77 -80.41 72.94
N VAL A 4 46.08 -79.95 74.18
CA VAL A 4 45.63 -80.35 75.54
C VAL A 4 46.21 -79.43 76.66
N LYS A 5 45.64 -79.47 77.90
CA LYS A 5 46.28 -79.14 79.23
C LYS A 5 46.66 -77.65 79.51
N MET A 6 47.03 -77.22 80.74
CA MET A 6 47.31 -77.92 82.02
C MET A 6 46.99 -77.12 83.30
N LEU A 7 46.41 -77.79 84.32
CA LEU A 7 46.65 -77.76 85.80
C LEU A 7 46.67 -76.42 86.62
N VAL A 8 45.89 -76.26 87.73
CA VAL A 8 46.08 -76.74 89.16
C VAL A 8 47.02 -75.82 89.98
N ALA A 9 46.80 -75.43 91.25
CA ALA A 9 46.30 -76.10 92.49
C ALA A 9 45.76 -75.06 93.55
N VAL A 10 45.32 -75.30 94.81
CA VAL A 10 44.93 -76.46 95.67
C VAL A 10 44.13 -75.97 96.92
N SER A 11 43.35 -76.85 97.61
CA SER A 11 42.76 -76.75 99.00
C SER A 11 41.93 -75.51 99.43
N LEU A 12 40.77 -75.55 100.11
CA LEU A 12 40.22 -76.38 101.21
C LEU A 12 40.75 -76.05 102.64
N ALA A 13 39.97 -75.32 103.47
CA ALA A 13 39.76 -75.51 104.94
C ALA A 13 39.08 -74.29 105.63
N GLY A 14 38.41 -74.51 106.79
CA GLY A 14 37.93 -73.47 107.74
C GLY A 14 36.66 -72.72 107.30
N LEU A 15 35.49 -72.74 107.97
CA LEU A 15 35.02 -73.15 109.31
C LEU A 15 35.27 -72.18 110.49
N LEU A 16 34.17 -71.51 110.89
CA LEU A 16 33.81 -70.94 112.21
C LEU A 16 34.57 -69.72 112.80
N ALA A 17 33.75 -68.69 113.07
CA ALA A 17 33.59 -67.95 114.35
C ALA A 17 34.11 -66.50 114.48
N SER A 18 33.39 -65.80 115.39
CA SER A 18 33.73 -64.55 116.09
C SER A 18 33.49 -63.21 115.37
N ALA A 19 32.85 -62.28 116.08
CA ALA A 19 32.37 -61.00 115.56
C ALA A 19 33.14 -59.80 116.11
N CYS A 20 33.36 -58.80 115.26
CA CYS A 20 33.45 -57.38 115.60
C CYS A 20 33.13 -56.57 114.32
N GLY A 21 32.72 -55.29 114.39
CA GLY A 21 32.18 -54.60 113.21
C GLY A 21 32.39 -53.08 113.16
N ALA A 22 32.20 -52.49 111.97
CA ALA A 22 32.20 -51.04 111.73
C ALA A 22 31.52 -50.65 110.39
N ALA A 23 30.76 -49.54 110.41
CA ALA A 23 30.36 -48.62 109.32
C ALA A 23 29.65 -49.10 108.01
N PRO A 24 28.67 -48.32 107.47
CA PRO A 24 28.01 -48.57 106.18
C PRO A 24 28.57 -47.75 105.00
N ALA A 25 28.16 -48.06 103.76
CA ALA A 25 28.51 -47.35 102.52
C ALA A 25 27.27 -46.78 101.77
N ALA A 26 27.50 -45.85 100.83
CA ALA A 26 26.47 -45.06 100.13
C ALA A 26 26.05 -45.62 98.75
N ALA A 27 25.05 -45.00 98.11
CA ALA A 27 24.44 -45.45 96.86
C ALA A 27 24.65 -44.47 95.67
N GLU A 28 24.74 -45.01 94.45
CA GLU A 28 25.03 -44.27 93.21
C GLU A 28 23.78 -43.79 92.46
N SER A 29 23.94 -42.81 91.56
CA SER A 29 22.86 -42.17 90.78
C SER A 29 22.95 -42.48 89.28
N ARG A 30 21.82 -42.39 88.56
CA ARG A 30 21.79 -42.58 87.09
C ARG A 30 22.16 -41.28 86.38
N THR A 31 22.99 -41.37 85.35
CA THR A 31 23.48 -40.20 84.60
C THR A 31 23.36 -40.37 83.09
N ALA A 32 23.48 -39.26 82.37
CA ALA A 32 23.68 -39.16 80.92
C ALA A 32 24.70 -38.06 80.61
N GLN A 33 25.31 -38.08 79.43
CA GLN A 33 26.32 -37.09 79.04
C GLN A 33 25.71 -36.01 78.13
N VAL A 34 26.13 -34.75 78.33
CA VAL A 34 25.87 -33.63 77.41
C VAL A 34 26.75 -33.83 76.17
N ALA A 35 26.13 -34.04 75.02
CA ALA A 35 26.83 -34.33 73.76
C ALA A 35 26.32 -33.46 72.61
N ARG A 36 27.17 -33.17 71.63
CA ARG A 36 26.73 -32.48 70.40
C ARG A 36 25.85 -33.36 69.54
N GLY A 37 24.77 -32.77 69.04
CA GLY A 37 23.80 -33.46 68.18
C GLY A 37 22.95 -32.48 67.37
N ALA A 38 22.25 -33.02 66.37
CA ALA A 38 21.28 -32.26 65.60
C ALA A 38 19.90 -32.30 66.29
N VAL A 39 19.34 -31.14 66.61
CA VAL A 39 17.96 -31.00 67.07
C VAL A 39 17.16 -30.24 66.03
N THR A 40 16.20 -30.92 65.43
CA THR A 40 15.23 -30.34 64.50
C THR A 40 13.84 -30.45 65.12
N GLN A 41 13.09 -29.35 65.13
CA GLN A 41 11.69 -29.31 65.52
C GLN A 41 10.83 -29.17 64.27
N THR A 42 9.86 -30.08 64.12
CA THR A 42 8.96 -30.14 62.96
C THR A 42 7.51 -30.06 63.38
N VAL A 43 6.68 -29.47 62.51
CA VAL A 43 5.22 -29.56 62.57
C VAL A 43 4.76 -30.53 61.47
N ALA A 44 3.91 -31.49 61.83
CA ALA A 44 3.29 -32.39 60.86
C ALA A 44 2.07 -31.71 60.22
N VAL A 45 2.05 -31.74 58.88
CA VAL A 45 0.91 -31.37 58.03
C VAL A 45 0.49 -32.63 57.29
N SER A 46 -0.63 -33.24 57.69
CA SER A 46 -1.14 -34.46 57.05
C SER A 46 -2.24 -34.12 56.06
N GLY A 47 -2.25 -34.78 54.90
CA GLY A 47 -3.09 -34.36 53.78
C GLY A 47 -3.07 -35.30 52.59
N SER A 48 -3.49 -34.78 51.43
CA SER A 48 -3.49 -35.50 50.15
C SER A 48 -2.72 -34.73 49.08
N VAL A 49 -2.01 -35.44 48.22
CA VAL A 49 -1.27 -34.84 47.10
C VAL A 49 -2.21 -34.55 45.93
N SER A 50 -2.12 -33.38 45.34
CA SER A 50 -2.79 -33.00 44.09
C SER A 50 -1.79 -32.58 43.01
N SER A 51 -2.27 -32.54 41.77
CA SER A 51 -1.61 -31.87 40.65
C SER A 51 -1.90 -30.36 40.72
N ALA A 52 -0.92 -29.52 40.38
CA ALA A 52 -1.09 -28.06 40.36
C ALA A 52 -2.12 -27.54 39.33
N GLY A 53 -2.69 -28.40 38.49
CA GLY A 53 -3.84 -28.05 37.65
C GLY A 53 -4.06 -29.00 36.47
N THR A 54 -5.17 -28.79 35.76
CA THR A 54 -5.42 -29.42 34.45
C THR A 54 -5.43 -28.37 33.36
N VAL A 55 -4.79 -28.67 32.23
CA VAL A 55 -4.82 -27.85 31.02
C VAL A 55 -5.76 -28.50 30.02
N LYS A 56 -6.81 -27.79 29.64
CA LYS A 56 -7.73 -28.18 28.55
C LYS A 56 -7.16 -27.70 27.23
N LEU A 57 -7.03 -28.61 26.27
CA LEU A 57 -6.59 -28.35 24.91
C LEU A 57 -7.75 -28.60 23.94
N ASN A 58 -8.00 -27.62 23.07
CA ASN A 58 -8.86 -27.75 21.91
C ASN A 58 -8.00 -27.65 20.65
N PRO A 59 -8.46 -28.16 19.49
CA PRO A 59 -7.88 -27.74 18.21
C PRO A 59 -8.06 -26.22 18.03
N ALA A 60 -7.19 -25.54 17.28
CA ALA A 60 -7.42 -24.13 16.95
C ALA A 60 -8.56 -23.96 15.91
N THR A 61 -8.76 -24.98 15.08
CA THR A 61 -9.73 -25.03 13.97
C THR A 61 -10.75 -26.14 14.19
N ASN A 62 -11.96 -25.97 13.66
CA ASN A 62 -12.92 -27.07 13.61
C ASN A 62 -12.49 -28.08 12.53
N GLY A 63 -12.65 -29.38 12.77
CA GLY A 63 -12.29 -30.41 11.79
C GLY A 63 -12.59 -31.82 12.25
N LYS A 64 -12.33 -32.79 11.37
CA LYS A 64 -12.48 -34.22 11.65
C LYS A 64 -11.14 -34.80 12.13
N VAL A 65 -11.13 -35.60 13.18
CA VAL A 65 -9.91 -36.25 13.70
C VAL A 65 -9.44 -37.31 12.71
N ALA A 66 -8.22 -37.18 12.18
CA ALA A 66 -7.62 -38.17 11.28
C ALA A 66 -6.71 -39.15 12.02
N GLN A 67 -5.95 -38.68 13.02
CA GLN A 67 -5.08 -39.52 13.85
C GLN A 67 -5.07 -39.03 15.30
N LEU A 68 -4.96 -39.97 16.24
CA LEU A 68 -4.75 -39.74 17.66
C LEU A 68 -3.43 -40.42 18.05
N PHE A 69 -2.47 -39.64 18.57
CA PHE A 69 -1.12 -40.10 18.89
C PHE A 69 -0.93 -40.47 20.36
N VAL A 70 -1.94 -40.23 21.20
CA VAL A 70 -1.88 -40.44 22.65
C VAL A 70 -3.11 -41.14 23.22
N THR A 71 -2.91 -41.92 24.27
CA THR A 71 -3.98 -42.59 25.03
C THR A 71 -4.16 -41.97 26.42
N VAL A 72 -5.34 -42.17 27.01
CA VAL A 72 -5.60 -41.77 28.41
C VAL A 72 -4.66 -42.52 29.35
N GLY A 73 -4.03 -41.79 30.28
CA GLY A 73 -3.01 -42.29 31.19
C GLY A 73 -1.57 -42.18 30.66
N GLN A 74 -1.36 -41.80 29.40
CA GLN A 74 -0.03 -41.63 28.83
C GLN A 74 0.66 -40.33 29.31
N PRO A 75 1.95 -40.38 29.71
CA PRO A 75 2.74 -39.18 29.94
C PRO A 75 3.15 -38.52 28.62
N VAL A 76 3.10 -37.19 28.58
CA VAL A 76 3.42 -36.37 27.40
C VAL A 76 4.35 -35.21 27.76
N THR A 77 5.22 -34.81 26.84
CA THR A 77 6.10 -33.65 26.98
C THR A 77 5.52 -32.40 26.31
N ALA A 78 5.93 -31.21 26.76
CA ALA A 78 5.55 -29.97 26.09
C ALA A 78 6.06 -29.97 24.62
N GLY A 79 5.21 -29.52 23.69
CA GLY A 79 5.45 -29.56 22.25
C GLY A 79 5.11 -30.88 21.56
N GLN A 80 4.88 -31.98 22.30
CA GLN A 80 4.53 -33.27 21.73
C GLN A 80 3.19 -33.23 20.98
N ALA A 81 3.13 -33.82 19.78
CA ALA A 81 1.88 -33.99 19.03
C ALA A 81 0.96 -35.01 19.72
N LEU A 82 -0.32 -34.64 19.85
CA LEU A 82 -1.35 -35.42 20.56
C LEU A 82 -2.40 -35.97 19.60
N ALA A 83 -2.79 -35.18 18.60
CA ALA A 83 -3.69 -35.59 17.53
C ALA A 83 -3.43 -34.78 16.26
N ALA A 84 -3.89 -35.28 15.11
CA ALA A 84 -3.96 -34.56 13.86
C ALA A 84 -5.39 -34.58 13.31
N LEU A 85 -5.86 -33.41 12.86
CA LEU A 85 -7.07 -33.27 12.06
C LEU A 85 -6.79 -33.74 10.62
N ASP A 86 -7.87 -34.03 9.88
CA ASP A 86 -7.85 -34.30 8.44
C ASP A 86 -7.40 -33.03 7.70
N PRO A 87 -6.23 -33.02 7.04
CA PRO A 87 -5.69 -31.80 6.43
C PRO A 87 -6.32 -31.49 5.08
N SER A 88 -7.15 -32.38 4.52
CA SER A 88 -7.61 -32.34 3.13
C SER A 88 -8.28 -31.00 2.75
N ASP A 89 -9.25 -30.57 3.55
CA ASP A 89 -9.97 -29.29 3.34
C ASP A 89 -9.07 -28.08 3.58
N LEU A 90 -8.16 -28.16 4.57
CA LEU A 90 -7.23 -27.10 4.92
C LEU A 90 -6.17 -26.90 3.83
N GLN A 91 -5.70 -27.99 3.21
CA GLN A 91 -4.73 -27.96 2.13
C GLN A 91 -5.37 -27.54 0.79
N ALA A 92 -6.64 -27.89 0.56
CA ALA A 92 -7.45 -27.30 -0.51
C ALA A 92 -7.67 -25.78 -0.32
N ALA A 93 -7.90 -25.33 0.92
CA ALA A 93 -8.01 -23.91 1.25
C ALA A 93 -6.68 -23.15 1.04
N VAL A 94 -5.54 -23.73 1.45
CA VAL A 94 -4.20 -23.17 1.17
C VAL A 94 -3.96 -23.07 -0.34
N THR A 95 -4.24 -24.13 -1.10
CA THR A 95 -4.09 -24.14 -2.57
C THR A 95 -4.96 -23.07 -3.23
N THR A 96 -6.20 -22.91 -2.76
CA THR A 96 -7.12 -21.86 -3.23
C THR A 96 -6.60 -20.46 -2.90
N ALA A 97 -6.05 -20.25 -1.71
CA ALA A 97 -5.47 -18.97 -1.30
C ALA A 97 -4.18 -18.64 -2.08
N GLN A 98 -3.34 -19.64 -2.39
CA GLN A 98 -2.16 -19.48 -3.26
C GLN A 98 -2.58 -19.02 -4.67
N ASN A 99 -3.59 -19.66 -5.27
CA ASN A 99 -4.14 -19.25 -6.56
C ASN A 99 -4.70 -17.83 -6.53
N ASN A 100 -5.38 -17.44 -5.44
CA ASN A 100 -5.89 -16.07 -5.26
C ASN A 100 -4.74 -15.04 -5.14
N VAL A 101 -3.64 -15.38 -4.46
CA VAL A 101 -2.43 -14.51 -4.41
C VAL A 101 -1.82 -14.36 -5.80
N ALA A 102 -1.66 -15.45 -6.57
CA ALA A 102 -1.12 -15.39 -7.93
C ALA A 102 -1.99 -14.54 -8.88
N ALA A 103 -3.32 -14.67 -8.77
CA ALA A 103 -4.27 -13.85 -9.53
C ALA A 103 -4.21 -12.36 -9.12
N ALA A 104 -4.13 -12.06 -7.81
CA ALA A 104 -4.01 -10.70 -7.31
C ALA A 104 -2.68 -10.04 -7.71
N GLN A 105 -1.57 -10.79 -7.65
CA GLN A 105 -0.25 -10.37 -8.11
C GLN A 105 -0.27 -10.00 -9.60
N THR A 106 -0.84 -10.88 -10.44
CA THR A 106 -1.02 -10.65 -11.89
C THR A 106 -1.84 -9.38 -12.16
N ASN A 107 -2.85 -9.08 -11.34
CA ASN A 107 -3.68 -7.89 -11.49
C ASN A 107 -2.98 -6.61 -10.99
N TYR A 108 -2.11 -6.71 -9.98
CA TYR A 108 -1.25 -5.63 -9.53
C TYR A 108 -0.18 -5.27 -10.59
N GLU A 109 0.45 -6.27 -11.21
CA GLU A 109 1.39 -6.07 -12.31
C GLU A 109 0.73 -5.41 -13.53
N LYS A 110 -0.50 -5.81 -13.88
CA LYS A 110 -1.31 -5.13 -14.91
C LYS A 110 -1.65 -3.68 -14.54
N ALA A 111 -1.94 -3.41 -13.27
CA ALA A 111 -2.21 -2.04 -12.81
C ALA A 111 -0.95 -1.15 -12.91
N LEU A 112 0.23 -1.69 -12.59
CA LEU A 112 1.51 -1.01 -12.79
C LEU A 112 1.81 -0.75 -14.28
N ALA A 113 1.62 -1.75 -15.15
CA ALA A 113 1.76 -1.58 -16.60
C ALA A 113 0.83 -0.49 -17.13
N GLY A 114 -0.42 -0.43 -16.64
CA GLY A 114 -1.37 0.62 -16.97
C GLY A 114 -0.89 2.05 -16.66
N VAL A 115 0.01 2.25 -15.69
CA VAL A 115 0.65 3.56 -15.44
C VAL A 115 1.56 3.96 -16.60
N SER A 116 2.40 3.02 -17.06
CA SER A 116 3.26 3.18 -18.24
C SER A 116 2.42 3.47 -19.48
N ASP A 117 1.41 2.64 -19.74
CA ASP A 117 0.59 2.74 -20.95
C ASP A 117 -0.23 4.04 -20.99
N ALA A 118 -0.74 4.50 -19.85
CA ALA A 118 -1.42 5.80 -19.74
C ALA A 118 -0.46 6.98 -19.98
N GLY A 119 0.77 6.92 -19.46
CA GLY A 119 1.80 7.94 -19.72
C GLY A 119 2.23 7.99 -21.18
N SER A 120 2.41 6.83 -21.82
CA SER A 120 2.70 6.71 -23.25
C SER A 120 1.55 7.24 -24.11
N SER A 121 0.30 6.87 -23.78
CA SER A 121 -0.91 7.34 -24.46
C SER A 121 -1.09 8.86 -24.32
N TYR A 122 -0.82 9.43 -23.15
CA TYR A 122 -0.81 10.88 -22.94
C TYR A 122 0.25 11.58 -23.82
N SER A 123 1.47 11.05 -23.85
CA SER A 123 2.56 11.61 -24.68
C SER A 123 2.24 11.53 -26.18
N GLN A 124 1.65 10.42 -26.64
CA GLN A 124 1.20 10.25 -28.03
C GLN A 124 0.02 11.20 -28.36
N THR A 125 -0.90 11.40 -27.42
CA THR A 125 -2.00 12.38 -27.55
C THR A 125 -1.45 13.80 -27.67
N GLN A 126 -0.45 14.17 -26.86
CA GLN A 126 0.23 15.47 -26.93
C GLN A 126 0.89 15.69 -28.31
N GLN A 127 1.61 14.70 -28.83
CA GLN A 127 2.22 14.80 -30.16
C GLN A 127 1.17 14.89 -31.29
N SER A 128 0.11 14.07 -31.24
CA SER A 128 -0.94 14.08 -32.28
C SER A 128 -1.69 15.41 -32.30
N THR A 129 -2.07 15.92 -31.13
CA THR A 129 -2.82 17.18 -31.02
C THR A 129 -1.97 18.40 -31.39
N ALA A 130 -0.66 18.38 -31.10
CA ALA A 130 0.29 19.37 -31.61
C ALA A 130 0.39 19.32 -33.14
N ASN A 131 0.47 18.13 -33.74
CA ASN A 131 0.50 17.95 -35.20
C ASN A 131 -0.77 18.46 -35.88
N ASP A 132 -1.95 18.21 -35.29
CA ASP A 132 -3.24 18.68 -35.82
C ASP A 132 -3.31 20.22 -35.82
N ILE A 133 -2.92 20.86 -34.72
CA ILE A 133 -2.87 22.34 -34.61
C ILE A 133 -1.87 22.91 -35.62
N ALA A 134 -0.66 22.35 -35.72
CA ALA A 134 0.36 22.79 -36.66
C ALA A 134 -0.11 22.65 -38.12
N SER A 135 -0.83 21.57 -38.45
CA SER A 135 -1.39 21.33 -39.79
C SER A 135 -2.48 22.35 -40.14
N ALA A 136 -3.39 22.66 -39.20
CA ALA A 136 -4.40 23.69 -39.39
C ALA A 136 -3.77 25.10 -39.54
N GLN A 137 -2.75 25.42 -38.74
CA GLN A 137 -1.99 26.67 -38.83
C GLN A 137 -1.23 26.78 -40.17
N ALA A 138 -0.63 25.70 -40.66
CA ALA A 138 0.04 25.67 -41.96
C ALA A 138 -0.94 25.89 -43.13
N ALA A 139 -2.15 25.32 -43.06
CA ALA A 139 -3.21 25.57 -44.04
C ALA A 139 -3.64 27.05 -44.05
N LEU A 140 -3.85 27.65 -42.87
CA LEU A 140 -4.15 29.08 -42.74
C LEU A 140 -2.99 29.96 -43.26
N ALA A 141 -1.74 29.61 -42.96
CA ALA A 141 -0.56 30.34 -43.45
C ALA A 141 -0.43 30.27 -44.99
N LYS A 142 -0.71 29.11 -45.60
CA LYS A 142 -0.77 28.96 -47.06
C LYS A 142 -1.86 29.85 -47.68
N LEU A 143 -3.03 29.95 -47.06
CA LEU A 143 -4.10 30.85 -47.52
C LEU A 143 -3.70 32.33 -47.39
N LYS A 144 -3.07 32.74 -46.29
CA LYS A 144 -2.49 34.08 -46.14
C LYS A 144 -1.51 34.41 -47.28
N ALA A 145 -0.58 33.49 -47.58
CA ALA A 145 0.41 33.67 -48.64
C ALA A 145 -0.22 33.74 -50.04
N ASN A 146 -1.17 32.86 -50.35
CA ASN A 146 -1.89 32.86 -51.62
C ASN A 146 -2.67 34.17 -51.85
N TYR A 147 -3.40 34.65 -50.84
CA TYR A 147 -4.13 35.91 -50.91
C TYR A 147 -3.18 37.11 -51.08
N ALA A 148 -2.10 37.19 -50.30
CA ALA A 148 -1.11 38.26 -50.43
C ALA A 148 -0.44 38.29 -51.82
N ALA A 149 -0.14 37.13 -52.41
CA ALA A 149 0.40 37.02 -53.76
C ALA A 149 -0.62 37.44 -54.83
N ALA A 150 -1.89 37.06 -54.68
CA ALA A 150 -2.97 37.47 -55.59
C ALA A 150 -3.18 39.00 -55.54
N LYS A 151 -3.26 39.59 -54.33
CA LYS A 151 -3.34 41.04 -54.12
C LYS A 151 -2.17 41.80 -54.76
N ALA A 152 -0.93 41.34 -54.55
CA ALA A 152 0.24 41.96 -55.14
C ALA A 152 0.23 41.90 -56.68
N ASN A 153 -0.15 40.75 -57.25
CA ASN A 153 -0.28 40.58 -58.70
C ASN A 153 -1.39 41.47 -59.28
N PHE A 154 -2.56 41.57 -58.62
CA PHE A 154 -3.66 42.42 -59.03
C PHE A 154 -3.24 43.91 -59.04
N SER A 155 -2.61 44.37 -57.96
CA SER A 155 -2.10 45.74 -57.85
C SER A 155 -1.06 46.08 -58.93
N SER A 156 -0.13 45.15 -59.21
CA SER A 156 0.88 45.30 -60.27
C SER A 156 0.25 45.34 -61.67
N LEU A 157 -0.73 44.47 -61.95
CA LEU A 157 -1.45 44.44 -63.21
C LEU A 157 -2.21 45.75 -63.43
N TYR A 158 -2.98 46.20 -62.43
CA TYR A 158 -3.70 47.48 -62.46
C TYR A 158 -2.77 48.67 -62.70
N GLY A 159 -1.70 48.80 -61.91
CA GLY A 159 -0.75 49.91 -62.05
C GLY A 159 -0.08 49.96 -63.43
N SER A 160 0.21 48.81 -64.02
CA SER A 160 0.75 48.76 -65.40
C SER A 160 -0.31 49.03 -66.46
N LEU A 161 -1.55 48.56 -66.27
CA LEU A 161 -2.67 48.73 -67.20
C LEU A 161 -3.03 50.21 -67.37
N ILE A 162 -3.12 50.99 -66.29
CA ILE A 162 -3.45 52.43 -66.37
C ILE A 162 -2.41 53.21 -67.19
N ASN A 163 -1.14 52.81 -67.16
CA ASN A 163 -0.10 53.42 -68.00
C ASN A 163 -0.22 53.02 -69.48
N ASP A 164 -0.51 51.76 -69.78
CA ASP A 164 -0.80 51.29 -71.15
C ASP A 164 -2.01 52.04 -71.74
N LEU A 165 -3.07 52.20 -70.94
CA LEU A 165 -4.32 52.85 -71.31
C LEU A 165 -4.16 54.35 -71.58
N ALA A 166 -3.42 55.06 -70.72
CA ALA A 166 -3.06 56.46 -70.96
C ALA A 166 -2.21 56.63 -72.24
N THR A 167 -1.33 55.66 -72.52
CA THR A 167 -0.53 55.63 -73.75
C THR A 167 -1.42 55.43 -74.98
N TYR A 168 -2.36 54.49 -74.93
CA TYR A 168 -3.33 54.20 -76.00
C TYR A 168 -4.15 55.45 -76.39
N VAL A 169 -4.71 56.15 -75.41
CA VAL A 169 -5.44 57.41 -75.63
C VAL A 169 -4.55 58.50 -76.24
N SER A 170 -3.29 58.60 -75.80
CA SER A 170 -2.34 59.58 -76.33
C SER A 170 -1.98 59.31 -77.80
N GLN A 171 -1.71 58.05 -78.15
CA GLN A 171 -1.24 57.66 -79.49
C GLN A 171 -2.35 57.69 -80.55
N ILE A 172 -3.63 57.50 -80.18
CA ILE A 172 -4.77 57.81 -81.07
C ILE A 172 -4.71 59.28 -81.55
N SER A 173 -4.26 60.20 -80.67
CA SER A 173 -4.08 61.61 -81.03
C SER A 173 -2.83 61.84 -81.90
N VAL A 174 -1.75 61.07 -81.69
CA VAL A 174 -0.56 61.10 -82.57
C VAL A 174 -0.91 60.62 -83.98
N ALA A 175 -1.68 59.53 -84.11
CA ALA A 175 -2.16 59.03 -85.40
C ALA A 175 -3.03 60.06 -86.15
N GLN A 176 -3.89 60.80 -85.44
CA GLN A 176 -4.68 61.89 -86.03
C GLN A 176 -3.80 63.07 -86.50
N GLN A 177 -2.65 63.34 -85.87
CA GLN A 177 -1.69 64.33 -86.37
C GLN A 177 -0.90 63.80 -87.59
N GLN A 178 -0.47 62.53 -87.56
CA GLN A 178 0.24 61.89 -88.67
C GLN A 178 -0.60 61.84 -89.96
N VAL A 179 -1.89 61.47 -89.86
CA VAL A 179 -2.77 61.42 -91.05
C VAL A 179 -2.98 62.80 -91.67
N VAL A 180 -3.06 63.87 -90.85
CA VAL A 180 -3.17 65.25 -91.34
C VAL A 180 -1.87 65.70 -92.04
N THR A 181 -0.70 65.35 -91.50
CA THR A 181 0.59 65.60 -92.17
C THR A 181 0.67 64.88 -93.53
N ALA A 182 0.29 63.61 -93.59
CA ALA A 182 0.23 62.84 -94.84
C ALA A 182 -0.75 63.47 -95.86
N GLN A 183 -1.94 63.89 -95.41
CA GLN A 183 -2.90 64.61 -96.27
C GLN A 183 -2.33 65.91 -96.82
N ASN A 184 -1.59 66.68 -96.02
CA ASN A 184 -0.97 67.93 -96.46
C ASN A 184 0.09 67.68 -97.55
N HIS A 185 0.99 66.71 -97.37
CA HIS A 185 2.01 66.40 -98.38
C HIS A 185 1.42 65.83 -99.68
N LEU A 186 0.35 65.02 -99.59
CA LEU A 186 -0.36 64.53 -100.78
C LEU A 186 -1.03 65.66 -101.58
N ALA A 187 -1.64 66.64 -100.90
CA ALA A 187 -2.35 67.75 -101.55
C ALA A 187 -1.47 68.61 -102.48
N PHE A 188 -0.15 68.68 -102.23
CA PHE A 188 0.79 69.40 -103.10
C PHE A 188 1.17 68.65 -104.40
N SER A 189 0.98 67.32 -104.46
CA SER A 189 1.43 66.44 -105.57
C SER A 189 0.25 65.95 -106.44
N ASN A 190 -0.77 66.80 -106.60
CA ASN A 190 -2.11 66.48 -107.11
C ASN A 190 -2.19 66.29 -108.65
N GLN A 191 -1.17 65.70 -109.29
CA GLN A 191 -1.03 65.62 -110.76
C GLN A 191 -1.21 64.20 -111.35
N ILE A 192 -1.25 63.14 -110.53
CA ILE A 192 -1.46 61.76 -110.99
C ILE A 192 -2.66 61.08 -110.30
N SER A 193 -3.31 60.15 -111.00
CA SER A 193 -4.50 59.45 -110.50
C SER A 193 -4.22 58.67 -109.20
N ASP A 194 -3.00 58.15 -109.05
CA ASP A 194 -2.60 57.34 -107.89
C ASP A 194 -2.47 58.19 -106.62
N ASN A 195 -2.00 59.45 -106.74
CA ASN A 195 -2.03 60.44 -105.65
C ASN A 195 -3.48 60.69 -105.21
N LYS A 196 -4.40 60.92 -106.16
CA LYS A 196 -5.81 61.18 -105.86
C LYS A 196 -6.49 60.00 -105.15
N ALA A 197 -6.11 58.77 -105.48
CA ALA A 197 -6.54 57.56 -104.77
C ALA A 197 -5.95 57.47 -103.34
N ALA A 198 -4.67 57.81 -103.18
CA ALA A 198 -4.02 57.88 -101.86
C ALA A 198 -4.67 58.96 -100.96
N GLN A 199 -4.94 60.15 -101.50
CA GLN A 199 -5.65 61.24 -100.82
C GLN A 199 -7.07 60.82 -100.40
N GLY A 200 -7.82 60.16 -101.30
CA GLY A 200 -9.15 59.63 -100.97
C GLY A 200 -9.11 58.57 -99.86
N SER A 201 -8.04 57.78 -99.79
CA SER A 201 -7.81 56.80 -98.73
C SER A 201 -7.39 57.46 -97.41
N MET A 202 -6.52 58.47 -97.44
CA MET A 202 -6.15 59.27 -96.27
C MET A 202 -7.33 60.06 -95.68
N ASN A 203 -8.24 60.55 -96.51
CA ASN A 203 -9.47 61.20 -96.05
C ASN A 203 -10.38 60.21 -95.27
N GLN A 204 -10.46 58.94 -95.70
CA GLN A 204 -11.17 57.89 -94.96
C GLN A 204 -10.44 57.52 -93.66
N ALA A 205 -9.09 57.46 -93.67
CA ALA A 205 -8.30 57.25 -92.46
C ALA A 205 -8.52 58.36 -91.41
N SER A 206 -8.54 59.63 -91.83
CA SER A 206 -8.82 60.75 -90.91
C SER A 206 -10.27 60.79 -90.43
N ALA A 207 -11.25 60.34 -91.23
CA ALA A 207 -12.63 60.22 -90.76
C ALA A 207 -12.75 59.14 -89.68
N ALA A 208 -12.10 57.99 -89.88
CA ALA A 208 -12.04 56.92 -88.88
C ALA A 208 -11.31 57.36 -87.61
N LEU A 209 -10.19 58.08 -87.70
CA LEU A 209 -9.47 58.61 -86.53
C LEU A 209 -10.28 59.68 -85.76
N GLY A 210 -11.03 60.54 -86.44
CA GLY A 210 -11.97 61.46 -85.79
C GLY A 210 -13.12 60.73 -85.07
N ASN A 211 -13.62 59.63 -85.64
CA ASN A 211 -14.56 58.76 -84.94
C ASN A 211 -13.92 58.07 -83.73
N ALA A 212 -12.65 57.62 -83.82
CA ALA A 212 -11.91 57.03 -82.71
C ALA A 212 -11.79 58.01 -81.54
N GLN A 213 -11.39 59.26 -81.81
CA GLN A 213 -11.37 60.34 -80.81
C GLN A 213 -12.75 60.61 -80.21
N SER A 214 -13.81 60.56 -81.02
CA SER A 214 -15.19 60.71 -80.54
C SER A 214 -15.61 59.59 -79.58
N TYR A 215 -15.22 58.33 -79.84
CA TYR A 215 -15.42 57.22 -78.91
C TYR A 215 -14.54 57.31 -77.66
N VAL A 216 -13.32 57.85 -77.77
CA VAL A 216 -12.45 58.09 -76.62
C VAL A 216 -13.12 59.04 -75.61
N VAL A 217 -13.63 60.17 -76.08
CA VAL A 217 -14.30 61.17 -75.22
C VAL A 217 -15.69 60.70 -74.78
N GLY A 218 -16.49 60.13 -75.68
CA GLY A 218 -17.89 59.81 -75.42
C GLY A 218 -18.18 58.48 -74.72
N VAL A 219 -17.23 57.54 -74.70
CA VAL A 219 -17.44 56.17 -74.16
C VAL A 219 -16.28 55.72 -73.28
N TYR A 220 -15.05 55.80 -73.80
CA TYR A 220 -13.88 55.25 -73.11
C TYR A 220 -13.62 55.93 -71.76
N GLN A 221 -13.58 57.27 -71.71
CA GLN A 221 -13.27 58.02 -70.47
C GLN A 221 -14.26 57.72 -69.33
N THR A 222 -15.54 57.53 -69.65
CA THR A 222 -16.57 57.13 -68.66
C THR A 222 -16.33 55.71 -68.15
N ALA A 223 -15.98 54.77 -69.04
CA ALA A 223 -15.71 53.39 -68.68
C ALA A 223 -14.39 53.20 -67.90
N GLU A 224 -13.39 54.03 -68.18
CA GLU A 224 -12.15 54.14 -67.41
C GLU A 224 -12.40 54.68 -65.99
N ALA A 225 -13.23 55.72 -65.86
CA ALA A 225 -13.64 56.25 -64.55
C ALA A 225 -14.44 55.22 -63.72
N ASP A 226 -15.38 54.49 -64.33
CA ASP A 226 -16.09 53.36 -63.71
C ASP A 226 -15.11 52.28 -63.23
N TYR A 227 -14.11 51.93 -64.04
CA TYR A 227 -13.11 50.92 -63.71
C TYR A 227 -12.22 51.35 -62.53
N ILE A 228 -11.71 52.58 -62.54
CA ILE A 228 -10.93 53.14 -61.43
C ILE A 228 -11.77 53.19 -60.14
N ALA A 229 -13.04 53.58 -60.23
CA ALA A 229 -13.95 53.58 -59.08
C ALA A 229 -14.16 52.16 -58.51
N ALA A 230 -14.34 51.16 -59.38
CA ALA A 230 -14.49 49.77 -58.94
C ALA A 230 -13.19 49.19 -58.36
N VAL A 231 -12.02 49.48 -58.93
CA VAL A 231 -10.72 49.08 -58.34
C VAL A 231 -10.52 49.72 -56.97
N ASN A 232 -10.90 50.98 -56.78
CA ASN A 232 -10.85 51.62 -55.46
C ASN A 232 -11.78 50.93 -54.44
N GLN A 233 -12.92 50.34 -54.86
CA GLN A 233 -13.74 49.52 -53.96
C GLN A 233 -13.05 48.21 -53.57
N ILE A 234 -12.32 47.56 -54.50
CA ILE A 234 -11.49 46.38 -54.20
C ILE A 234 -10.41 46.73 -53.17
N LEU A 235 -9.60 47.76 -53.42
CA LEU A 235 -8.49 48.14 -52.54
C LEU A 235 -8.96 48.48 -51.12
N ASN A 236 -10.14 49.11 -50.99
CA ASN A 236 -10.78 49.37 -49.69
C ASN A 236 -11.29 48.09 -49.00
N ALA A 237 -11.81 47.11 -49.74
CA ALA A 237 -12.22 45.82 -49.20
C ALA A 237 -11.03 44.97 -48.76
N GLU A 238 -9.96 44.93 -49.55
CA GLU A 238 -8.69 44.30 -49.17
C GLU A 238 -8.07 44.93 -47.92
N ALA A 239 -8.10 46.26 -47.79
CA ALA A 239 -7.63 46.95 -46.59
C ALA A 239 -8.47 46.63 -45.33
N ALA A 240 -9.80 46.52 -45.47
CA ALA A 240 -10.68 46.09 -44.39
C ALA A 240 -10.42 44.62 -43.97
N PHE A 241 -10.16 43.74 -44.95
CA PHE A 241 -9.82 42.34 -44.70
C PHE A 241 -8.44 42.19 -44.04
N ASP A 242 -7.41 42.92 -44.51
CA ASP A 242 -6.09 42.96 -43.90
C ASP A 242 -6.15 43.44 -42.43
N ALA A 243 -6.96 44.47 -42.14
CA ALA A 243 -7.17 44.95 -40.78
C ALA A 243 -7.84 43.90 -39.88
N ALA A 244 -8.85 43.18 -40.39
CA ALA A 244 -9.49 42.07 -39.67
C ALA A 244 -8.52 40.90 -39.42
N ILE A 245 -7.64 40.58 -40.39
CA ILE A 245 -6.56 39.60 -40.22
C ILE A 245 -5.58 40.05 -39.12
N ALA A 246 -5.13 41.31 -39.14
CA ALA A 246 -4.18 41.84 -38.17
C ALA A 246 -4.74 41.85 -36.74
N ALA A 247 -6.05 42.10 -36.60
CA ALA A 247 -6.77 42.02 -35.33
C ALA A 247 -7.11 40.59 -34.87
N ASN A 248 -6.93 39.58 -35.73
CA ASN A 248 -7.47 38.21 -35.57
C ASN A 248 -9.00 38.21 -35.33
N ALA A 249 -9.71 39.14 -35.97
CA ALA A 249 -11.15 39.30 -35.88
C ALA A 249 -11.92 38.40 -36.88
N ASP A 250 -13.25 38.38 -36.77
CA ASP A 250 -14.10 37.79 -37.81
C ASP A 250 -13.90 38.54 -39.14
N THR A 251 -13.65 37.79 -40.20
CA THR A 251 -13.42 38.31 -41.55
C THR A 251 -14.65 38.23 -42.45
N THR A 252 -15.77 37.65 -41.98
CA THR A 252 -16.99 37.41 -42.76
C THR A 252 -17.58 38.69 -43.38
N ALA A 253 -17.59 39.80 -42.62
CA ALA A 253 -18.07 41.09 -43.13
C ALA A 253 -17.17 41.65 -44.25
N ALA A 254 -15.84 41.61 -44.06
CA ALA A 254 -14.87 42.05 -45.08
C ALA A 254 -14.88 41.16 -46.33
N GLY A 255 -15.06 39.84 -46.17
CA GLY A 255 -15.22 38.92 -47.29
C GLY A 255 -16.54 39.11 -48.06
N THR A 256 -17.59 39.61 -47.40
CA THR A 256 -18.84 40.03 -48.06
C THR A 256 -18.64 41.33 -48.85
N GLN A 257 -17.89 42.29 -48.29
CA GLN A 257 -17.51 43.54 -48.96
C GLN A 257 -16.64 43.27 -50.22
N MET A 258 -15.68 42.35 -50.12
CA MET A 258 -14.81 41.94 -51.25
C MET A 258 -15.63 41.33 -52.39
N ALA A 259 -16.54 40.41 -52.10
CA ALA A 259 -17.43 39.81 -53.10
C ALA A 259 -18.35 40.87 -53.76
N THR A 260 -18.87 41.82 -52.98
CA THR A 260 -19.69 42.93 -53.50
C THR A 260 -18.88 43.81 -54.47
N ALA A 261 -17.66 44.17 -54.09
CA ALA A 261 -16.78 44.98 -54.92
C ALA A 261 -16.29 44.22 -56.18
N GLN A 262 -16.14 42.89 -56.14
CA GLN A 262 -15.85 42.08 -57.33
C GLN A 262 -16.98 42.14 -58.37
N VAL A 263 -18.25 42.16 -57.95
CA VAL A 263 -19.39 42.32 -58.88
C VAL A 263 -19.36 43.70 -59.57
N ALA A 264 -19.00 44.76 -58.83
CA ALA A 264 -18.78 46.08 -59.41
C ALA A 264 -17.60 46.07 -60.40
N TYR A 265 -16.48 45.43 -60.04
CA TYR A 265 -15.29 45.29 -60.89
C TYR A 265 -15.59 44.56 -62.21
N VAL A 266 -16.29 43.42 -62.16
CA VAL A 266 -16.67 42.65 -63.37
C VAL A 266 -17.59 43.48 -64.29
N THR A 267 -18.50 44.26 -63.70
CA THR A 267 -19.39 45.17 -64.44
C THR A 267 -18.58 46.28 -65.13
N ALA A 268 -17.65 46.91 -64.42
CA ALA A 268 -16.80 47.97 -64.97
C ALA A 268 -15.81 47.45 -66.02
N VAL A 269 -15.27 46.24 -65.84
CA VAL A 269 -14.42 45.55 -66.84
C VAL A 269 -15.14 45.35 -68.17
N SER A 270 -16.42 44.97 -68.15
CA SER A 270 -17.23 44.82 -69.35
C SER A 270 -17.42 46.16 -70.10
N ARG A 271 -17.65 47.25 -69.34
CA ARG A 271 -17.72 48.61 -69.89
C ARG A 271 -16.37 49.05 -70.48
N LEU A 272 -15.28 48.88 -69.75
CA LEU A 272 -13.94 49.29 -70.19
C LEU A 272 -13.49 48.52 -71.45
N THR A 273 -13.76 47.22 -71.49
CA THR A 273 -13.46 46.38 -72.66
C THR A 273 -14.22 46.88 -73.90
N SER A 274 -15.50 47.20 -73.74
CA SER A 274 -16.32 47.81 -74.79
C SER A 274 -15.81 49.21 -75.20
N GLY A 275 -15.36 50.00 -74.23
CA GLY A 275 -14.77 51.32 -74.44
C GLY A 275 -13.41 51.31 -75.13
N ILE A 276 -12.64 50.22 -75.02
CA ILE A 276 -11.39 49.99 -75.78
C ILE A 276 -11.72 49.53 -77.20
N ASP A 277 -12.70 48.63 -77.37
CA ASP A 277 -13.00 48.03 -78.67
C ASP A 277 -13.70 48.99 -79.66
N ALA A 278 -14.47 49.96 -79.18
CA ALA A 278 -15.09 50.99 -80.03
C ALA A 278 -14.06 51.84 -80.82
N PRO A 279 -13.06 52.50 -80.19
CA PRO A 279 -11.99 53.17 -80.93
C PRO A 279 -11.07 52.18 -81.67
N ASN A 280 -10.81 50.97 -81.16
CA ASN A 280 -9.98 49.98 -81.85
C ASN A 280 -10.57 49.54 -83.21
N GLY A 281 -11.90 49.40 -83.31
CA GLY A 281 -12.57 49.14 -84.59
C GLY A 281 -12.40 50.28 -85.61
N GLN A 282 -12.34 51.53 -85.13
CA GLN A 282 -12.02 52.68 -85.97
C GLN A 282 -10.53 52.71 -86.35
N LEU A 283 -9.61 52.34 -85.45
CA LEU A 283 -8.18 52.19 -85.75
C LEU A 283 -7.94 51.12 -86.84
N GLY A 284 -8.64 49.99 -86.81
CA GLY A 284 -8.57 48.99 -87.89
C GLY A 284 -9.10 49.50 -89.23
N SER A 285 -10.11 50.37 -89.21
CA SER A 285 -10.63 51.06 -90.40
C SER A 285 -9.63 52.08 -90.95
N ALA A 286 -8.95 52.82 -90.06
CA ALA A 286 -7.86 53.73 -90.43
C ALA A 286 -6.64 52.97 -90.98
N LEU A 287 -6.26 51.83 -90.38
CA LEU A 287 -5.14 50.99 -90.82
C LEU A 287 -5.39 50.41 -92.22
N SER A 288 -6.61 49.94 -92.49
CA SER A 288 -7.04 49.46 -93.81
C SER A 288 -6.99 50.58 -94.86
N SER A 289 -7.40 51.79 -94.47
CA SER A 289 -7.36 52.98 -95.33
C SER A 289 -5.92 53.45 -95.59
N ALA A 290 -5.05 53.45 -94.58
CA ALA A 290 -3.63 53.77 -94.71
C ALA A 290 -2.88 52.75 -95.56
N THR A 291 -3.21 51.45 -95.43
CA THR A 291 -2.67 50.38 -96.29
C THR A 291 -3.06 50.61 -97.75
N SER A 292 -4.31 51.03 -97.99
CA SER A 292 -4.80 51.36 -99.34
C SER A 292 -4.04 52.56 -99.93
N ALA A 293 -3.78 53.60 -99.14
CA ALA A 293 -2.94 54.73 -99.55
C ALA A 293 -1.50 54.31 -99.86
N GLN A 294 -0.88 53.49 -99.00
CA GLN A 294 0.47 52.97 -99.19
C GLN A 294 0.60 52.16 -100.49
N ASN A 295 -0.41 51.34 -100.81
CA ASN A 295 -0.48 50.60 -102.06
C ASN A 295 -0.56 51.53 -103.28
N SER A 296 -1.41 52.57 -103.23
CA SER A 296 -1.48 53.60 -104.29
C SER A 296 -0.17 54.36 -104.47
N LEU A 297 0.56 54.66 -103.39
CA LEU A 297 1.87 55.33 -103.44
C LEU A 297 3.04 54.39 -103.82
N SER A 298 2.76 53.09 -103.99
CA SER A 298 3.76 52.08 -104.34
C SER A 298 3.69 51.63 -105.81
N THR A 299 2.77 52.18 -106.61
CA THR A 299 2.69 51.93 -108.06
C THR A 299 3.95 52.43 -108.78
N VAL A 300 4.23 51.94 -109.98
CA VAL A 300 5.40 52.40 -110.77
C VAL A 300 5.36 53.92 -111.01
N ASN A 301 4.17 54.49 -111.25
CA ASN A 301 3.98 55.91 -111.53
C ASN A 301 4.21 56.79 -110.29
N ALA A 302 3.64 56.41 -109.13
CA ALA A 302 3.83 57.15 -107.89
C ALA A 302 5.23 56.94 -107.29
N LYS A 303 5.84 55.76 -107.51
CA LYS A 303 7.09 55.38 -106.85
C LYS A 303 8.31 56.19 -107.32
N VAL A 304 8.28 56.68 -108.57
CA VAL A 304 9.36 57.47 -109.18
C VAL A 304 9.25 58.98 -108.96
N ASP A 305 8.12 59.46 -108.44
CA ASP A 305 7.92 60.88 -108.11
C ASP A 305 8.50 61.18 -106.72
N THR A 306 9.63 61.88 -106.68
CA THR A 306 10.31 62.25 -105.43
C THR A 306 9.55 63.29 -104.60
N THR A 307 8.52 63.95 -105.16
CA THR A 307 7.64 64.84 -104.38
C THR A 307 6.76 64.04 -103.40
N LEU A 308 6.56 62.75 -103.65
CA LEU A 308 5.81 61.84 -102.79
C LEU A 308 6.67 61.16 -101.70
N ASP A 309 7.98 61.44 -101.62
CA ASP A 309 8.88 60.80 -100.64
C ASP A 309 8.45 61.08 -99.19
N ALA A 310 8.10 62.34 -98.88
CA ALA A 310 7.58 62.72 -97.57
C ALA A 310 6.24 62.03 -97.26
N ALA A 311 5.27 62.09 -98.19
CA ALA A 311 3.97 61.44 -98.03
C ALA A 311 4.10 59.92 -97.84
N ARG A 312 5.05 59.26 -98.51
CA ARG A 312 5.35 57.83 -98.31
C ARG A 312 5.95 57.55 -96.93
N ALA A 313 6.81 58.43 -96.42
CA ALA A 313 7.34 58.31 -95.06
C ALA A 313 6.25 58.52 -94.00
N ASP A 314 5.36 59.50 -94.18
CA ASP A 314 4.26 59.78 -93.24
C ASP A 314 3.24 58.65 -93.19
N VAL A 315 2.84 58.10 -94.35
CA VAL A 315 1.92 56.96 -94.41
C VAL A 315 2.56 55.71 -93.79
N ALA A 316 3.85 55.47 -94.01
CA ALA A 316 4.57 54.38 -93.34
C ALA A 316 4.66 54.58 -91.82
N ALA A 317 4.91 55.81 -91.34
CA ALA A 317 4.92 56.12 -89.91
C ALA A 317 3.54 55.94 -89.26
N LEU A 318 2.48 56.39 -89.95
CA LEU A 318 1.09 56.19 -89.53
C LEU A 318 0.73 54.70 -89.47
N LEU A 319 1.15 53.89 -90.44
CA LEU A 319 0.95 52.43 -90.43
C LEU A 319 1.63 51.78 -89.22
N VAL A 320 2.84 52.21 -88.85
CA VAL A 320 3.54 51.72 -87.66
C VAL A 320 2.79 52.09 -86.38
N THR A 321 2.39 53.36 -86.21
CA THR A 321 1.61 53.81 -85.05
C THR A 321 0.28 53.05 -84.94
N LEU A 322 -0.53 53.03 -86.00
CA LEU A 322 -1.82 52.32 -86.00
C LEU A 322 -1.68 50.82 -85.66
N THR A 323 -0.64 50.17 -86.18
CA THR A 323 -0.35 48.76 -85.87
C THR A 323 0.05 48.57 -84.40
N GLY A 324 0.85 49.48 -83.85
CA GLY A 324 1.20 49.51 -82.44
C GLY A 324 -0.03 49.65 -81.53
N GLU A 325 -0.95 50.55 -81.88
CA GLU A 325 -2.16 50.79 -81.08
C GLU A 325 -3.15 49.61 -81.07
N GLN A 326 -3.29 48.89 -82.19
CA GLN A 326 -4.10 47.67 -82.19
C GLN A 326 -3.47 46.56 -81.32
N GLN A 327 -2.13 46.49 -81.24
CA GLN A 327 -1.43 45.57 -80.33
C GLN A 327 -1.56 46.02 -78.87
N LEU A 328 -1.47 47.32 -78.58
CA LEU A 328 -1.62 47.88 -77.24
C LEU A 328 -3.04 47.66 -76.70
N ALA A 329 -4.08 47.87 -77.53
CA ALA A 329 -5.46 47.55 -77.19
C ALA A 329 -5.65 46.06 -76.86
N ALA A 330 -5.04 45.15 -77.63
CA ALA A 330 -5.09 43.71 -77.35
C ALA A 330 -4.37 43.35 -76.04
N TYR A 331 -3.21 43.96 -75.79
CA TYR A 331 -2.42 43.75 -74.57
C TYR A 331 -3.13 44.28 -73.31
N ALA A 332 -3.74 45.47 -73.38
CA ALA A 332 -4.55 46.04 -72.31
C ALA A 332 -5.74 45.13 -71.95
N LYS A 333 -6.49 44.63 -72.95
CA LYS A 333 -7.55 43.63 -72.71
C LYS A 333 -7.00 42.34 -72.09
N GLY A 334 -5.83 41.87 -72.53
CA GLY A 334 -5.13 40.74 -71.93
C GLY A 334 -4.78 40.96 -70.45
N LYS A 335 -4.36 42.16 -70.06
CA LYS A 335 -4.13 42.53 -68.65
C LYS A 335 -5.43 42.60 -67.85
N ILE A 336 -6.50 43.17 -68.42
CA ILE A 336 -7.83 43.24 -67.79
C ILE A 336 -8.33 41.83 -67.42
N THR A 337 -8.22 40.87 -68.35
CA THR A 337 -8.59 39.46 -68.09
C THR A 337 -7.71 38.83 -67.00
N GLN A 338 -6.38 39.00 -67.06
CA GLN A 338 -5.47 38.47 -66.04
C GLN A 338 -5.77 39.05 -64.64
N ALA A 339 -6.00 40.35 -64.54
CA ALA A 339 -6.38 41.03 -63.30
C ALA A 339 -7.71 40.47 -62.75
N GLY A 340 -8.72 40.26 -63.61
CA GLY A 340 -9.99 39.63 -63.22
C GLY A 340 -9.83 38.21 -62.67
N THR A 341 -9.01 37.36 -63.31
CA THR A 341 -8.75 35.99 -62.82
C THR A 341 -7.97 35.96 -61.50
N THR A 342 -7.01 36.89 -61.35
CA THR A 342 -6.24 37.06 -60.11
C THR A 342 -7.15 37.55 -58.98
N LEU A 343 -8.04 38.49 -59.26
CA LEU A 343 -9.01 39.02 -58.30
C LEU A 343 -10.00 37.95 -57.84
N SER A 344 -10.56 37.13 -58.75
CA SER A 344 -11.43 36.02 -58.33
C SER A 344 -10.68 35.07 -57.39
N THR A 345 -9.45 34.70 -57.74
CA THR A 345 -8.60 33.85 -56.89
C THR A 345 -8.38 34.45 -55.49
N ALA A 346 -8.30 35.78 -55.37
CA ALA A 346 -8.26 36.47 -54.08
C ALA A 346 -9.61 36.36 -53.33
N THR A 347 -10.74 36.69 -53.98
CA THR A 347 -12.07 36.61 -53.33
C THR A 347 -12.44 35.18 -52.91
N ASP A 348 -12.17 34.17 -53.74
CA ASP A 348 -12.47 32.75 -53.46
C ASP A 348 -11.66 32.23 -52.25
N ALA A 349 -10.45 32.77 -52.02
CA ALA A 349 -9.70 32.53 -50.80
C ALA A 349 -10.32 33.26 -49.60
N VAL A 350 -10.68 34.53 -49.76
CA VAL A 350 -11.21 35.44 -48.73
C VAL A 350 -12.60 35.01 -48.20
N SER A 351 -13.59 34.87 -49.08
CA SER A 351 -15.02 34.83 -48.73
C SER A 351 -15.53 33.47 -48.23
N GLY A 352 -14.67 32.45 -48.19
CA GLY A 352 -15.02 31.13 -47.65
C GLY A 352 -13.82 30.38 -47.07
N SER A 353 -12.78 30.16 -47.89
CA SER A 353 -11.61 29.35 -47.51
C SER A 353 -10.93 29.87 -46.24
N TYR A 354 -10.76 31.18 -46.11
CA TYR A 354 -10.07 31.82 -44.99
C TYR A 354 -10.86 31.78 -43.68
N VAL A 355 -12.16 32.08 -43.72
CA VAL A 355 -13.07 31.96 -42.55
C VAL A 355 -13.08 30.51 -42.04
N THR A 356 -13.21 29.54 -42.94
CA THR A 356 -13.16 28.10 -42.60
C THR A 356 -11.80 27.70 -42.03
N ALA A 357 -10.69 28.25 -42.52
CA ALA A 357 -9.35 27.95 -41.98
C ALA A 357 -9.15 28.48 -40.55
N ILE A 358 -9.65 29.68 -40.23
CA ILE A 358 -9.66 30.18 -38.84
C ILE A 358 -10.51 29.25 -37.95
N ALA A 359 -11.74 28.93 -38.37
CA ALA A 359 -12.63 28.05 -37.62
C ALA A 359 -12.02 26.65 -37.40
N ASN A 360 -11.26 26.13 -38.37
CA ASN A 360 -10.53 24.87 -38.26
C ASN A 360 -9.38 24.92 -37.24
N VAL A 361 -8.62 26.03 -37.17
CA VAL A 361 -7.57 26.21 -36.14
C VAL A 361 -8.20 26.24 -34.74
N THR A 362 -9.24 27.03 -34.52
CA THR A 362 -9.96 27.09 -33.24
C THR A 362 -10.56 25.73 -32.86
N SER A 363 -11.15 25.02 -33.84
CA SER A 363 -11.70 23.68 -33.62
C SER A 363 -10.63 22.63 -33.31
N ALA A 364 -9.43 22.74 -33.91
CA ALA A 364 -8.30 21.87 -33.58
C ALA A 364 -7.80 22.13 -32.14
N GLN A 365 -7.72 23.39 -31.71
CA GLN A 365 -7.37 23.76 -30.33
C GLN A 365 -8.38 23.24 -29.31
N ILE A 366 -9.69 23.32 -29.60
CA ILE A 366 -10.75 22.79 -28.73
C ILE A 366 -10.66 21.26 -28.62
N ARG A 367 -10.51 20.55 -29.74
CA ARG A 367 -10.32 19.09 -29.73
C ARG A 367 -9.05 18.69 -28.98
N ALA A 368 -7.94 19.40 -29.19
CA ALA A 368 -6.68 19.16 -28.49
C ALA A 368 -6.84 19.26 -26.97
N ALA A 369 -7.47 20.32 -26.47
CA ALA A 369 -7.74 20.50 -25.05
C ALA A 369 -8.62 19.38 -24.47
N GLN A 370 -9.67 18.97 -25.21
CA GLN A 370 -10.56 17.87 -24.80
C GLN A 370 -9.81 16.52 -24.75
N SER A 371 -9.05 16.16 -25.79
CA SER A 371 -8.27 14.92 -25.83
C SER A 371 -7.18 14.88 -24.76
N LEU A 372 -6.46 15.98 -24.54
CA LEU A 372 -5.46 16.09 -23.48
C LEU A 372 -6.10 15.98 -22.08
N GLN A 373 -7.26 16.60 -21.85
CA GLN A 373 -7.98 16.47 -20.59
C GLN A 373 -8.46 15.03 -20.35
N SER A 374 -8.96 14.33 -21.38
CA SER A 374 -9.34 12.92 -21.26
C SER A 374 -8.14 12.03 -20.94
N ALA A 375 -7.02 12.19 -21.65
CA ALA A 375 -5.79 11.43 -21.40
C ALA A 375 -5.20 11.73 -20.01
N GLN A 376 -5.23 12.99 -19.56
CA GLN A 376 -4.81 13.37 -18.21
C GLN A 376 -5.69 12.72 -17.14
N THR A 377 -7.01 12.65 -17.34
CA THR A 377 -7.93 11.94 -16.43
C THR A 377 -7.60 10.45 -16.38
N SER A 378 -7.27 9.81 -17.52
CA SER A 378 -6.80 8.42 -17.53
C SER A 378 -5.53 8.22 -16.71
N VAL A 379 -4.52 9.09 -16.83
CA VAL A 379 -3.29 9.06 -16.01
C VAL A 379 -3.62 9.24 -14.52
N ASN A 380 -4.43 10.24 -14.19
CA ASN A 380 -4.80 10.57 -12.81
C ASN A 380 -5.56 9.44 -12.08
N ASN A 381 -6.23 8.55 -12.82
CA ASN A 381 -6.94 7.40 -12.24
C ASN A 381 -6.03 6.21 -11.91
N GLN A 382 -4.84 6.09 -12.53
CA GLN A 382 -4.00 4.90 -12.33
C GLN A 382 -3.46 4.71 -10.90
N PRO A 383 -3.10 5.74 -10.12
CA PRO A 383 -2.75 5.57 -8.71
C PRO A 383 -3.85 4.89 -7.88
N ALA A 384 -5.12 5.20 -8.15
CA ALA A 384 -6.25 4.56 -7.48
C ALA A 384 -6.42 3.08 -7.90
N ASN A 385 -6.19 2.78 -9.19
CA ASN A 385 -6.21 1.41 -9.70
C ASN A 385 -5.08 0.55 -9.10
N VAL A 386 -3.86 1.10 -9.02
CA VAL A 386 -2.71 0.43 -8.37
C VAL A 386 -2.97 0.21 -6.87
N GLN A 387 -3.50 1.21 -6.16
CA GLN A 387 -3.85 1.05 -4.73
C GLN A 387 -4.93 0.00 -4.51
N SER A 388 -5.94 -0.06 -5.38
CA SER A 388 -7.00 -1.08 -5.33
C SER A 388 -6.43 -2.50 -5.53
N ALA A 389 -5.56 -2.67 -6.53
CA ALA A 389 -4.89 -3.95 -6.77
C ALA A 389 -3.92 -4.35 -5.65
N GLN A 390 -3.19 -3.39 -5.06
CA GLN A 390 -2.34 -3.63 -3.89
C GLN A 390 -3.18 -4.08 -2.67
N ASN A 391 -4.33 -3.45 -2.44
CA ASN A 391 -5.23 -3.87 -1.35
C ASN A 391 -5.77 -5.29 -1.57
N ALA A 392 -6.11 -5.65 -2.81
CA ALA A 392 -6.53 -7.01 -3.16
C ALA A 392 -5.40 -8.04 -2.94
N LEU A 393 -4.15 -7.70 -3.30
CA LEU A 393 -2.97 -8.53 -3.05
C LEU A 393 -2.71 -8.72 -1.54
N ASN A 394 -2.74 -7.65 -0.75
CA ASN A 394 -2.57 -7.71 0.70
C ASN A 394 -3.65 -8.58 1.37
N ASN A 395 -4.90 -8.47 0.92
CA ASN A 395 -6.01 -9.30 1.40
C ASN A 395 -5.82 -10.78 1.02
N ALA A 396 -5.39 -11.08 -0.20
CA ALA A 396 -5.10 -12.45 -0.63
C ALA A 396 -3.92 -13.06 0.16
N GLN A 397 -2.86 -12.30 0.39
CA GLN A 397 -1.72 -12.71 1.22
C GLN A 397 -2.14 -12.97 2.68
N THR A 398 -3.00 -12.13 3.24
CA THR A 398 -3.57 -12.32 4.60
C THR A 398 -4.44 -13.57 4.67
N ALA A 399 -5.24 -13.84 3.64
CA ALA A 399 -6.04 -15.07 3.53
C ALA A 399 -5.15 -16.33 3.41
N LEU A 400 -4.04 -16.26 2.65
CA LEU A 400 -3.06 -17.34 2.56
C LEU A 400 -2.35 -17.58 3.90
N ALA A 401 -1.89 -16.52 4.58
CA ALA A 401 -1.30 -16.65 5.92
C ALA A 401 -2.28 -17.26 6.93
N THR A 402 -3.56 -16.90 6.85
CA THR A 402 -4.63 -17.48 7.68
C THR A 402 -4.87 -18.96 7.35
N ALA A 403 -4.93 -19.31 6.06
CA ALA A 403 -5.08 -20.71 5.63
C ALA A 403 -3.89 -21.57 6.04
N GLN A 404 -2.66 -21.05 5.92
CA GLN A 404 -1.45 -21.75 6.35
C GLN A 404 -1.42 -21.92 7.87
N ALA A 405 -1.72 -20.87 8.65
CA ALA A 405 -1.81 -20.98 10.10
C ALA A 405 -2.89 -21.98 10.54
N ASN A 406 -4.01 -22.08 9.82
CA ASN A 406 -5.04 -23.08 10.07
C ASN A 406 -4.54 -24.51 9.78
N LEU A 407 -3.76 -24.71 8.71
CA LEU A 407 -3.13 -25.99 8.37
C LEU A 407 -2.02 -26.38 9.37
N ASP A 408 -1.19 -25.43 9.80
CA ASP A 408 -0.12 -25.65 10.79
C ASP A 408 -0.68 -26.03 12.16
N ASN A 409 -1.84 -25.46 12.52
CA ASN A 409 -2.59 -25.80 13.74
C ASN A 409 -3.47 -27.05 13.62
N ALA A 410 -3.49 -27.75 12.47
CA ALA A 410 -4.17 -29.04 12.34
C ALA A 410 -3.54 -30.14 13.21
N VAL A 411 -2.27 -29.97 13.63
CA VAL A 411 -1.59 -30.86 14.59
C VAL A 411 -1.66 -30.26 16.00
N ILE A 412 -2.50 -30.87 16.83
CA ILE A 412 -2.73 -30.46 18.22
C ILE A 412 -1.55 -30.91 19.07
N LYS A 413 -0.89 -29.98 19.77
CA LYS A 413 0.32 -30.22 20.57
C LYS A 413 0.09 -29.91 22.05
N ALA A 414 0.81 -30.61 22.93
CA ALA A 414 0.80 -30.32 24.37
C ALA A 414 1.45 -28.97 24.67
N THR A 415 0.77 -28.08 25.40
CA THR A 415 1.35 -26.81 25.86
C THR A 415 2.18 -26.96 27.14
N VAL A 416 1.98 -28.03 27.90
CA VAL A 416 2.71 -28.38 29.12
C VAL A 416 3.05 -29.87 29.14
N ALA A 417 4.09 -30.26 29.89
CA ALA A 417 4.31 -31.66 30.20
C ALA A 417 3.31 -32.16 31.27
N GLY A 418 2.89 -33.42 31.19
CA GLY A 418 1.88 -33.96 32.09
C GLY A 418 1.41 -35.36 31.72
N ILE A 419 0.24 -35.75 32.23
CA ILE A 419 -0.44 -37.01 31.88
C ILE A 419 -1.80 -36.69 31.25
N VAL A 420 -2.13 -37.34 30.15
CA VAL A 420 -3.43 -37.21 29.47
C VAL A 420 -4.53 -37.82 30.37
N THR A 421 -5.45 -37.01 30.88
CA THR A 421 -6.55 -37.44 31.75
C THR A 421 -7.80 -37.81 30.97
N THR A 422 -8.09 -37.11 29.87
CA THR A 422 -9.24 -37.41 28.99
C THR A 422 -8.88 -37.09 27.53
N VAL A 423 -9.50 -37.86 26.62
CA VAL A 423 -9.59 -37.57 25.19
C VAL A 423 -11.08 -37.65 24.84
N SER A 424 -11.63 -36.58 24.27
CA SER A 424 -13.08 -36.34 24.23
C SER A 424 -13.74 -36.66 22.87
N ALA A 425 -12.97 -37.12 21.88
CA ALA A 425 -13.47 -37.63 20.60
C ALA A 425 -12.48 -38.64 19.98
N GLN A 426 -12.95 -39.48 19.07
CA GLN A 426 -12.20 -40.57 18.44
C GLN A 426 -11.81 -40.25 16.99
N VAL A 427 -10.94 -41.07 16.41
CA VAL A 427 -10.57 -41.00 14.99
C VAL A 427 -11.82 -41.19 14.12
N GLY A 428 -12.09 -40.22 13.24
CA GLY A 428 -13.29 -40.17 12.40
C GLY A 428 -14.38 -39.19 12.88
N GLU A 429 -14.34 -38.75 14.15
CA GLU A 429 -15.31 -37.81 14.71
C GLU A 429 -14.91 -36.34 14.47
N ASN A 430 -15.89 -35.42 14.53
CA ASN A 430 -15.67 -33.98 14.39
C ASN A 430 -15.44 -33.32 15.75
N VAL A 431 -14.44 -32.42 15.82
CA VAL A 431 -14.06 -31.64 17.00
C VAL A 431 -14.16 -30.14 16.71
N THR A 432 -14.48 -29.36 17.74
CA THR A 432 -14.59 -27.90 17.65
C THR A 432 -13.55 -27.19 18.52
N SER A 433 -13.14 -25.99 18.10
CA SER A 433 -12.12 -25.20 18.81
C SER A 433 -12.60 -24.56 20.12
N ASN A 434 -13.91 -24.51 20.34
CA ASN A 434 -14.55 -23.83 21.46
C ASN A 434 -15.14 -24.77 22.54
N SER A 435 -14.79 -26.05 22.55
CA SER A 435 -15.30 -27.00 23.54
C SER A 435 -14.96 -26.58 24.98
N THR A 436 -15.97 -26.52 25.85
CA THR A 436 -15.82 -26.20 27.29
C THR A 436 -15.30 -27.37 28.12
N THR A 437 -15.41 -28.60 27.63
CA THR A 437 -14.83 -29.80 28.28
C THR A 437 -13.34 -29.95 27.98
N GLY A 438 -12.89 -29.47 26.82
CA GLY A 438 -11.56 -29.74 26.28
C GLY A 438 -11.59 -30.97 25.36
N PHE A 439 -10.96 -30.91 24.18
CA PHE A 439 -10.78 -32.10 23.34
C PHE A 439 -9.77 -33.08 23.97
N ILE A 440 -8.65 -32.58 24.48
CA ILE A 440 -7.69 -33.36 25.28
C ILE A 440 -7.43 -32.59 26.58
N VAL A 441 -7.41 -33.27 27.71
CA VAL A 441 -7.07 -32.66 29.01
C VAL A 441 -5.82 -33.31 29.56
N ILE A 442 -4.88 -32.48 30.04
CA ILE A 442 -3.60 -32.90 30.61
C ILE A 442 -3.55 -32.45 32.08
N ALA A 443 -3.30 -33.38 33.00
CA ALA A 443 -2.91 -33.04 34.37
C ALA A 443 -1.42 -32.68 34.41
N ASN A 444 -1.08 -31.50 34.93
CA ASN A 444 0.30 -31.04 35.02
C ASN A 444 1.05 -31.80 36.13
N THR A 445 1.98 -32.66 35.76
CA THR A 445 2.82 -33.43 36.71
C THR A 445 4.16 -32.74 37.02
N GLY A 446 4.45 -31.60 36.39
CA GLY A 446 5.66 -30.80 36.66
C GLY A 446 5.59 -29.99 37.96
N SER A 447 4.42 -29.92 38.61
CA SER A 447 4.25 -29.39 39.97
C SER A 447 3.14 -30.15 40.68
N MET A 448 3.44 -30.61 41.90
CA MET A 448 2.50 -31.29 42.79
C MET A 448 2.49 -30.58 44.14
N ALA A 449 1.35 -30.55 44.81
CA ALA A 449 1.22 -29.98 46.15
C ALA A 449 0.54 -30.98 47.09
N LEU A 450 1.04 -31.11 48.31
CA LEU A 450 0.30 -31.75 49.39
C LEU A 450 -0.61 -30.71 50.02
N HIS A 451 -1.91 -30.87 49.83
CA HIS A 451 -2.95 -30.09 50.51
C HIS A 451 -3.28 -30.83 51.80
N GLY A 452 -2.86 -30.28 52.94
CA GLY A 452 -3.04 -30.89 54.24
C GLY A 452 -3.53 -29.90 55.29
N THR A 453 -3.66 -30.38 56.52
CA THR A 453 -4.07 -29.54 57.65
C THR A 453 -3.15 -29.70 58.84
N THR A 454 -3.16 -28.70 59.72
CA THR A 454 -2.46 -28.72 61.01
C THR A 454 -3.32 -28.08 62.10
N GLY A 455 -3.00 -28.36 63.37
CA GLY A 455 -3.75 -27.84 64.52
C GLY A 455 -3.49 -26.36 64.82
N GLU A 456 -4.44 -25.70 65.47
CA GLU A 456 -4.35 -24.30 65.91
C GLU A 456 -3.07 -23.98 66.71
N ALA A 457 -2.64 -24.89 67.58
CA ALA A 457 -1.43 -24.71 68.39
C ALA A 457 -0.10 -24.81 67.61
N ASP A 458 -0.14 -25.24 66.34
CA ASP A 458 1.03 -25.48 65.50
C ASP A 458 1.08 -24.58 64.25
N VAL A 459 -0.06 -24.17 63.69
CA VAL A 459 -0.10 -23.23 62.54
C VAL A 459 0.63 -21.91 62.84
N VAL A 460 0.59 -21.44 64.10
CA VAL A 460 1.26 -20.22 64.57
C VAL A 460 2.80 -20.30 64.45
N LYS A 461 3.35 -21.51 64.35
CA LYS A 461 4.79 -21.77 64.17
C LYS A 461 5.20 -21.87 62.69
N LEU A 462 4.22 -22.05 61.80
CA LEU A 462 4.43 -22.20 60.37
C LEU A 462 4.61 -20.84 59.68
N LYS A 463 5.40 -20.82 58.60
CA LYS A 463 5.62 -19.67 57.72
C LYS A 463 5.76 -20.12 56.28
N ILE A 464 5.17 -19.36 55.36
CA ILE A 464 5.34 -19.56 53.91
C ILE A 464 6.84 -19.51 53.58
N GLY A 465 7.30 -20.44 52.75
CA GLY A 465 8.70 -20.64 52.38
C GLY A 465 9.51 -21.58 53.30
N GLN A 466 8.97 -22.04 54.45
CA GLN A 466 9.62 -23.09 55.24
C GLN A 466 9.77 -24.39 54.46
N VAL A 467 10.93 -25.04 54.61
CA VAL A 467 11.22 -26.34 53.97
C VAL A 467 10.55 -27.46 54.75
N ALA A 468 9.94 -28.40 54.03
CA ALA A 468 9.27 -29.56 54.57
C ALA A 468 9.85 -30.87 53.99
N THR A 469 9.90 -31.91 54.83
CA THR A 469 10.16 -33.28 54.41
C THR A 469 8.82 -33.97 54.15
N VAL A 470 8.49 -34.18 52.89
CA VAL A 470 7.24 -34.80 52.45
C VAL A 470 7.43 -36.32 52.30
N THR A 471 6.54 -37.08 52.91
CA THR A 471 6.42 -38.55 52.74
C THR A 471 5.00 -38.88 52.33
N VAL A 472 4.84 -39.83 51.39
CA VAL A 472 3.54 -40.25 50.84
C VAL A 472 3.36 -41.73 51.14
N ASP A 473 2.26 -42.09 51.81
CA ASP A 473 2.13 -43.37 52.52
C ASP A 473 2.23 -44.57 51.56
N ALA A 474 1.65 -44.42 50.36
CA ALA A 474 1.67 -45.43 49.30
C ALA A 474 3.02 -45.55 48.55
N VAL A 475 4.02 -44.72 48.87
CA VAL A 475 5.31 -44.61 48.16
C VAL A 475 6.50 -45.05 49.05
N GLY A 476 6.22 -45.53 50.26
CA GLY A 476 7.22 -46.07 51.17
C GLY A 476 8.09 -45.00 51.85
N THR A 477 9.32 -45.34 52.20
CA THR A 477 10.23 -44.47 52.99
C THR A 477 10.89 -43.34 52.18
N ALA A 478 10.50 -43.13 50.93
CA ALA A 478 11.05 -42.09 50.06
C ALA A 478 10.66 -40.68 50.58
N LYS A 479 11.67 -39.93 51.00
CA LYS A 479 11.53 -38.53 51.45
C LYS A 479 11.72 -37.58 50.28
N MET A 480 10.74 -36.72 50.03
CA MET A 480 10.79 -35.64 49.03
C MET A 480 10.95 -34.29 49.73
N THR A 481 11.65 -33.35 49.11
CA THR A 481 11.71 -31.96 49.57
C THR A 481 10.51 -31.18 49.05
N GLY A 482 9.87 -30.41 49.92
CA GLY A 482 8.83 -29.45 49.55
C GLY A 482 8.93 -28.16 50.36
N ARG A 483 8.05 -27.20 50.07
CA ARG A 483 7.98 -25.90 50.74
C ARG A 483 6.53 -25.52 51.01
N VAL A 484 6.29 -24.90 52.17
CA VAL A 484 4.99 -24.28 52.47
C VAL A 484 4.73 -23.14 51.48
N THR A 485 3.67 -23.25 50.68
CA THR A 485 3.30 -22.27 49.65
C THR A 485 1.96 -21.58 49.93
N SER A 486 1.07 -22.21 50.71
CA SER A 486 -0.12 -21.56 51.29
C SER A 486 -0.28 -21.88 52.78
N LEU A 487 -0.87 -20.96 53.51
CA LEU A 487 -1.35 -21.09 54.88
C LEU A 487 -2.72 -20.40 54.95
N ASP A 488 -3.78 -21.13 55.23
CA ASP A 488 -5.12 -20.55 55.32
C ASP A 488 -5.22 -19.59 56.52
N PRO A 489 -5.83 -18.40 56.37
CA PRO A 489 -5.99 -17.45 57.47
C PRO A 489 -7.16 -17.78 58.41
N VAL A 490 -7.97 -18.81 58.12
CA VAL A 490 -9.20 -19.16 58.84
C VAL A 490 -9.23 -20.65 59.13
N ALA A 491 -9.56 -21.03 60.36
CA ALA A 491 -9.71 -22.43 60.76
C ALA A 491 -10.98 -23.07 60.17
N THR A 492 -10.86 -24.32 59.73
CA THR A 492 -11.97 -25.22 59.44
C THR A 492 -12.14 -26.21 60.60
N ILE A 493 -13.38 -26.52 60.99
CA ILE A 493 -13.64 -27.49 62.07
C ILE A 493 -13.65 -28.92 61.51
N ALA A 494 -12.64 -29.71 61.86
CA ALA A 494 -12.53 -31.13 61.51
C ALA A 494 -12.77 -31.99 62.76
N GLN A 495 -13.80 -32.83 62.75
CA GLN A 495 -14.20 -33.69 63.89
C GLN A 495 -14.31 -32.97 65.25
N GLY A 496 -14.70 -31.68 65.23
CA GLY A 496 -14.82 -30.85 66.44
C GLY A 496 -13.54 -30.11 66.85
N VAL A 497 -12.43 -30.28 66.14
CA VAL A 497 -11.15 -29.60 66.38
C VAL A 497 -10.89 -28.54 65.29
N PRO A 498 -10.46 -27.30 65.63
CA PRO A 498 -10.05 -26.33 64.64
C PRO A 498 -8.71 -26.73 64.00
N VAL A 499 -8.71 -26.84 62.68
CA VAL A 499 -7.52 -27.11 61.85
C VAL A 499 -7.39 -26.08 60.74
N TYR A 500 -6.17 -25.74 60.37
CA TYR A 500 -5.87 -24.78 59.31
C TYR A 500 -5.32 -25.51 58.09
N GLY A 501 -5.74 -25.10 56.89
CA GLY A 501 -5.20 -25.62 55.63
C GLY A 501 -3.76 -25.13 55.41
N VAL A 502 -2.92 -26.03 54.91
CA VAL A 502 -1.51 -25.80 54.62
C VAL A 502 -1.15 -26.51 53.32
N ASP A 503 -0.74 -25.74 52.33
CA ASP A 503 -0.27 -26.29 51.06
C ASP A 503 1.25 -26.39 51.08
N VAL A 504 1.77 -27.58 50.77
CA VAL A 504 3.19 -27.85 50.63
C VAL A 504 3.48 -28.28 49.20
N THR A 505 3.96 -27.36 48.36
CA THR A 505 4.45 -27.69 47.03
C THR A 505 5.68 -28.61 47.13
N ILE A 506 5.71 -29.68 46.35
CA ILE A 506 6.79 -30.66 46.32
C ILE A 506 7.77 -30.21 45.23
N ASP A 507 8.98 -29.79 45.64
CA ASP A 507 10.01 -29.25 44.73
C ASP A 507 10.51 -30.34 43.75
N LEU A 508 10.55 -31.60 44.20
CA LEU A 508 11.02 -32.78 43.45
C LEU A 508 10.11 -33.99 43.74
N PRO A 509 8.95 -34.13 43.06
CA PRO A 509 8.07 -35.27 43.24
C PRO A 509 8.66 -36.54 42.58
N SER A 510 8.60 -37.67 43.29
CA SER A 510 8.93 -38.97 42.70
C SER A 510 7.88 -39.37 41.67
N GLN A 511 8.29 -39.97 40.53
CA GLN A 511 7.40 -40.43 39.46
C GLN A 511 6.38 -41.51 39.91
N THR A 512 6.59 -42.10 41.09
CA THR A 512 5.66 -43.03 41.75
C THR A 512 4.49 -42.36 42.46
N VAL A 513 4.59 -41.08 42.81
CA VAL A 513 3.52 -40.31 43.45
C VAL A 513 2.41 -40.01 42.44
N LYS A 514 1.15 -40.10 42.89
CA LYS A 514 -0.04 -39.77 42.09
C LYS A 514 -0.95 -38.81 42.84
N PRO A 515 -1.69 -37.93 42.16
CA PRO A 515 -2.78 -37.17 42.76
C PRO A 515 -3.77 -38.11 43.47
N GLY A 516 -4.32 -37.66 44.60
CA GLY A 516 -5.22 -38.44 45.47
C GLY A 516 -4.52 -39.34 46.50
N MET A 517 -3.19 -39.45 46.52
CA MET A 517 -2.47 -40.20 47.56
C MET A 517 -2.39 -39.42 48.87
N SER A 518 -2.61 -40.09 50.00
CA SER A 518 -2.35 -39.57 51.34
C SER A 518 -0.86 -39.42 51.63
N GLY A 519 -0.51 -38.43 52.44
CA GLY A 519 0.85 -38.25 52.94
C GLY A 519 0.95 -37.24 54.08
N THR A 520 2.16 -37.04 54.58
CA THR A 520 2.48 -36.06 55.61
C THR A 520 3.72 -35.26 55.22
N ALA A 521 3.62 -33.94 55.30
CA ALA A 521 4.71 -32.99 55.19
C ALA A 521 5.17 -32.55 56.59
N ASN A 522 6.39 -32.94 56.96
CA ASN A 522 7.02 -32.52 58.20
C ASN A 522 7.76 -31.21 57.96
N VAL A 523 7.10 -30.08 58.25
CA VAL A 523 7.63 -28.73 58.05
C VAL A 523 8.65 -28.42 59.14
N ILE A 524 9.86 -28.01 58.74
CA ILE A 524 10.94 -27.66 59.67
C ILE A 524 10.72 -26.23 60.17
N ILE A 525 10.33 -26.09 61.45
CA ILE A 525 10.08 -24.78 62.07
C ILE A 525 11.33 -24.22 62.77
N ALA A 526 12.21 -25.08 63.28
CA ALA A 526 13.51 -24.73 63.83
C ALA A 526 14.50 -25.89 63.68
N SER A 527 15.78 -25.61 63.47
CA SER A 527 16.82 -26.64 63.42
C SER A 527 18.19 -26.12 63.85
N SER A 528 18.85 -26.84 64.76
CA SER A 528 20.23 -26.60 65.21
C SER A 528 21.04 -27.88 64.98
N PRO A 529 21.89 -27.95 63.93
CA PRO A 529 22.58 -29.20 63.56
C PRO A 529 23.79 -29.53 64.46
N ASN A 530 24.15 -28.64 65.39
CA ASN A 530 25.31 -28.78 66.27
C ASN A 530 25.02 -28.23 67.69
N ALA A 531 23.81 -28.52 68.19
CA ALA A 531 23.36 -28.18 69.54
C ALA A 531 24.15 -28.97 70.59
N LEU A 532 24.38 -28.39 71.77
CA LEU A 532 24.63 -29.21 72.97
C LEU A 532 23.29 -29.82 73.37
N THR A 533 23.19 -31.14 73.45
CA THR A 533 21.92 -31.84 73.69
C THR A 533 21.92 -32.57 75.01
N VAL A 534 20.74 -32.59 75.65
CA VAL A 534 20.43 -33.49 76.77
C VAL A 534 19.16 -34.28 76.48
N PRO A 535 19.02 -35.52 76.95
CA PRO A 535 17.76 -36.24 76.93
C PRO A 535 16.68 -35.43 77.67
N ASN A 536 15.46 -35.40 77.15
CA ASN A 536 14.34 -34.66 77.79
C ASN A 536 14.12 -35.07 79.27
N LEU A 537 14.43 -36.33 79.61
CA LEU A 537 14.37 -36.89 80.96
C LEU A 537 15.37 -36.28 81.95
N ALA A 538 16.41 -35.56 81.50
CA ALA A 538 17.37 -34.88 82.38
C ALA A 538 16.85 -33.52 82.89
N VAL A 539 15.89 -32.91 82.19
CA VAL A 539 15.34 -31.59 82.51
C VAL A 539 14.46 -31.68 83.75
N LYS A 540 14.89 -31.06 84.85
CA LYS A 540 14.12 -30.97 86.09
C LYS A 540 13.37 -29.64 86.15
N THR A 541 12.20 -29.66 86.79
CA THR A 541 11.40 -28.45 87.04
C THR A 541 10.98 -28.42 88.51
N ALA A 542 11.34 -27.36 89.23
CA ALA A 542 10.92 -27.12 90.61
C ALA A 542 10.64 -25.63 90.82
N SER A 543 9.60 -25.31 91.59
CA SER A 543 9.20 -23.92 91.92
C SER A 543 9.14 -22.97 90.70
N GLY A 544 8.67 -23.49 89.56
CA GLY A 544 8.56 -22.75 88.29
C GLY A 544 9.84 -22.58 87.48
N ARG A 545 11.01 -23.05 87.98
CA ARG A 545 12.29 -22.98 87.27
C ARG A 545 12.63 -24.33 86.63
N ARG A 546 13.14 -24.30 85.39
CA ARG A 546 13.73 -25.47 84.70
C ARG A 546 15.25 -25.43 84.85
N TYR A 547 15.87 -26.55 85.21
CA TYR A 547 17.32 -26.64 85.45
C TYR A 547 17.85 -28.06 85.16
N LEU A 548 19.18 -28.23 85.21
CA LEU A 548 19.84 -29.54 85.13
C LEU A 548 20.67 -29.78 86.39
N THR A 549 20.55 -30.97 86.99
CA THR A 549 21.52 -31.41 88.01
C THR A 549 22.75 -31.95 87.29
N VAL A 550 23.89 -31.26 87.44
CA VAL A 550 25.16 -31.63 86.79
C VAL A 550 26.12 -32.17 87.86
N MET A 551 26.78 -33.29 87.59
CA MET A 551 27.84 -33.82 88.46
C MET A 551 29.09 -32.95 88.31
N LYS A 552 29.43 -32.19 89.35
CA LYS A 552 30.64 -31.34 89.42
C LYS A 552 31.45 -31.78 90.64
N ASP A 553 32.73 -32.08 90.43
CA ASP A 553 33.67 -32.59 91.45
C ASP A 553 33.12 -33.77 92.28
N GLY A 554 32.37 -34.67 91.61
CA GLY A 554 31.74 -35.85 92.22
C GLY A 554 30.43 -35.58 92.98
N GLN A 555 29.96 -34.33 93.06
CA GLN A 555 28.71 -33.96 93.74
C GLN A 555 27.62 -33.53 92.74
N PRO A 556 26.34 -33.84 92.98
CA PRO A 556 25.23 -33.36 92.16
C PRO A 556 24.94 -31.88 92.45
N VAL A 557 25.21 -31.01 91.49
CA VAL A 557 25.00 -29.56 91.59
C VAL A 557 23.89 -29.12 90.64
N ASP A 558 22.78 -28.65 91.20
CA ASP A 558 21.71 -28.02 90.43
C ASP A 558 22.23 -26.75 89.75
N THR A 559 22.25 -26.78 88.42
CA THR A 559 22.82 -25.75 87.55
C THR A 559 21.68 -25.16 86.72
N ASP A 560 21.44 -23.85 86.87
CA ASP A 560 20.54 -23.11 85.99
C ASP A 560 21.12 -23.08 84.57
N VAL A 561 20.29 -23.41 83.57
CA VAL A 561 20.68 -23.50 82.16
C VAL A 561 19.63 -22.87 81.26
N THR A 562 20.04 -22.37 80.09
CA THR A 562 19.10 -21.87 79.08
C THR A 562 18.79 -22.96 78.07
N PHE A 563 17.53 -23.39 77.98
CA PHE A 563 17.09 -24.38 77.00
C PHE A 563 16.74 -23.74 75.65
N GLY A 564 17.10 -24.42 74.56
CA GLY A 564 16.83 -24.03 73.18
C GLY A 564 15.75 -24.90 72.52
N ILE A 565 15.97 -25.27 71.27
CA ILE A 565 15.07 -26.12 70.49
C ILE A 565 14.89 -27.47 71.19
N SER A 566 13.65 -27.99 71.22
CA SER A 566 13.34 -29.31 71.78
C SER A 566 12.63 -30.18 70.73
N ASN A 567 12.99 -31.46 70.66
CA ASN A 567 12.22 -32.50 69.96
C ASN A 567 11.76 -33.57 70.95
N ASP A 568 11.11 -34.63 70.47
CA ASP A 568 10.50 -35.67 71.34
C ASP A 568 11.51 -36.42 72.23
N THR A 569 12.80 -36.42 71.85
CA THR A 569 13.86 -37.19 72.53
C THR A 569 14.86 -36.33 73.30
N VAL A 570 15.24 -35.18 72.73
CA VAL A 570 16.31 -34.31 73.25
C VAL A 570 15.94 -32.84 73.24
N THR A 571 16.49 -32.11 74.21
CA THR A 571 16.42 -30.67 74.35
C THR A 571 17.82 -30.08 74.15
N GLU A 572 17.93 -29.03 73.33
CA GLU A 572 19.13 -28.20 73.19
C GLU A 572 19.36 -27.38 74.46
N VAL A 573 20.63 -27.23 74.86
CA VAL A 573 21.05 -26.36 75.95
C VAL A 573 22.01 -25.31 75.40
N LEU A 574 21.61 -24.04 75.47
CA LEU A 574 22.33 -22.92 74.89
C LEU A 574 23.46 -22.41 75.81
N THR A 575 23.25 -22.44 77.13
CA THR A 575 24.22 -21.99 78.14
C THR A 575 24.08 -22.76 79.45
N GLY A 576 25.18 -22.85 80.22
CA GLY A 576 25.23 -23.36 81.59
C GLY A 576 25.84 -24.76 81.77
N VAL A 577 26.00 -25.52 80.68
CA VAL A 577 26.75 -26.79 80.62
C VAL A 577 27.78 -26.77 79.49
N GLN A 578 28.79 -27.63 79.59
CA GLN A 578 29.78 -27.88 78.54
C GLN A 578 29.58 -29.26 77.91
N GLU A 579 30.23 -29.48 76.76
CA GLU A 579 30.27 -30.80 76.13
C GLU A 579 31.09 -31.77 76.99
N GLY A 580 30.52 -32.94 77.27
CA GLY A 580 31.09 -33.92 78.19
C GLY A 580 30.55 -33.85 79.62
N ASP A 581 29.84 -32.78 80.02
CA ASP A 581 29.20 -32.66 81.33
C ASP A 581 28.24 -33.83 81.59
N VAL A 582 28.14 -34.26 82.85
CA VAL A 582 27.36 -35.45 83.25
C VAL A 582 26.11 -35.02 84.02
N VAL A 583 24.94 -35.17 83.41
CA VAL A 583 23.63 -34.78 83.98
C VAL A 583 22.94 -35.95 84.67
N VAL A 584 22.33 -35.69 85.83
CA VAL A 584 21.70 -36.72 86.68
C VAL A 584 20.23 -36.93 86.29
N LEU A 585 19.93 -38.14 85.81
CA LEU A 585 18.58 -38.59 85.47
C LEU A 585 17.79 -38.95 86.75
N PRO A 586 16.45 -38.76 86.77
CA PRO A 586 15.61 -39.21 87.87
C PRO A 586 15.73 -40.71 88.15
N GLN A 587 15.88 -41.08 89.43
CA GLN A 587 15.72 -42.46 89.88
C GLN A 587 14.23 -42.79 90.07
N PRO A 588 13.74 -43.94 89.59
CA PRO A 588 12.38 -44.39 89.89
C PRO A 588 12.27 -44.77 91.38
N ARG A 589 11.33 -44.16 92.10
CA ARG A 589 11.10 -44.39 93.53
C ARG A 589 10.36 -45.71 93.74
N ALA A 590 10.98 -46.66 94.45
CA ALA A 590 10.31 -47.85 94.93
C ALA A 590 9.58 -47.59 96.26
N THR A 591 8.38 -48.15 96.41
CA THR A 591 7.60 -48.18 97.66
C THR A 591 6.96 -49.56 97.83
N ALA A 592 6.92 -50.06 99.07
CA ALA A 592 6.77 -51.49 99.36
C ALA A 592 5.32 -51.97 99.50
N SER A 593 5.16 -53.30 99.50
CA SER A 593 3.90 -54.03 99.69
C SER A 593 3.37 -53.96 101.12
N GLY A 594 2.09 -53.60 101.28
CA GLY A 594 1.29 -53.89 102.48
C GLY A 594 0.26 -54.97 102.18
N ALA A 595 -0.03 -55.86 103.13
CA ALA A 595 -0.88 -57.03 102.92
C ALA A 595 -2.10 -57.06 103.86
N GLY A 596 -3.23 -57.56 103.35
CA GLY A 596 -4.49 -57.78 104.07
C GLY A 596 -5.52 -56.64 103.88
N GLY A 597 -6.81 -56.92 103.64
CA GLY A 597 -7.42 -58.21 103.30
C GLY A 597 -8.94 -58.28 103.55
N GLY A 598 -9.62 -59.23 102.89
CA GLY A 598 -10.95 -59.71 103.29
C GLY A 598 -12.11 -59.45 102.31
N ARG A 599 -12.84 -60.54 101.99
CA ARG A 599 -14.30 -60.67 101.69
C ARG A 599 -14.94 -59.55 100.81
N GLY A 600 -15.45 -59.78 99.60
CA GLY A 600 -16.08 -60.99 99.02
C GLY A 600 -17.58 -60.71 98.73
N VAL A 601 -18.27 -61.55 97.91
CA VAL A 601 -19.73 -61.48 97.61
C VAL A 601 -20.12 -60.32 96.65
N GLN A 602 -21.04 -60.39 95.67
CA GLN A 602 -21.99 -61.43 95.21
C GLN A 602 -22.12 -61.54 93.66
N ILE A 603 -22.91 -62.53 93.22
CA ILE A 603 -23.40 -62.81 91.85
C ILE A 603 -24.46 -61.79 91.38
N GLY A 604 -24.45 -61.46 90.08
CA GLY A 604 -25.59 -60.92 89.31
C GLY A 604 -25.17 -60.32 87.95
N GLY A 605 -25.92 -60.44 86.85
CA GLY A 605 -27.13 -61.24 86.63
C GLY A 605 -28.06 -60.62 85.55
N GLY A 606 -28.12 -61.23 84.35
CA GLY A 606 -28.90 -60.74 83.21
C GLY A 606 -28.18 -59.65 82.37
N GLY A 607 -28.50 -59.44 81.09
CA GLY A 607 -29.47 -60.10 80.22
C GLY A 607 -30.35 -59.10 79.48
N GLY A 608 -30.21 -58.95 78.16
CA GLY A 608 -30.93 -57.91 77.42
C GLY A 608 -30.65 -57.85 75.92
N ALA A 609 -31.28 -58.74 75.17
CA ALA A 609 -31.66 -58.56 73.76
C ALA A 609 -33.19 -58.80 73.67
N PRO A 610 -33.90 -58.52 72.56
CA PRO A 610 -33.46 -57.95 71.27
C PRO A 610 -34.32 -56.74 70.83
N GLN A 611 -34.18 -56.25 69.59
CA GLN A 611 -35.25 -56.35 68.57
C GLN A 611 -34.81 -55.81 67.19
N GLN A 612 -35.61 -56.13 66.17
CA GLN A 612 -35.45 -55.69 64.77
C GLN A 612 -36.50 -54.61 64.38
N ILE A 613 -36.58 -54.32 63.07
CA ILE A 613 -37.80 -54.00 62.26
C ILE A 613 -37.98 -52.58 61.68
N VAL A 614 -37.58 -52.47 60.40
CA VAL A 614 -38.35 -51.99 59.22
C VAL A 614 -38.76 -50.49 59.08
N THR A 615 -38.42 -49.95 57.90
CA THR A 615 -38.87 -48.66 57.28
C THR A 615 -38.45 -47.36 57.97
N ARG A 616 -38.32 -46.25 57.23
CA ARG A 616 -38.81 -45.97 55.86
C ARG A 616 -37.80 -45.25 54.98
#